data_AF-A0A963QZP2-F1
#
_entry.id   AF-A0A963QZP2-F1
#
_cell.length_a   1.000
_cell.length_b   1.000
_cell.length_c   1.000
_cell.angle_alpha   90.00
_cell.angle_beta   90.00
_cell.angle_gamma   90.00
#
_symmetry.space_group_name_H-M   'P 1'
#
loop_
_entity.id
_entity.type
_entity.pdbx_description
1 polymer ?
#
loop_
_entity_poly.entity_id
_entity_poly.type
_entity_poly.pdbx_seq_one_letter_code
_entity_poly.pdbx_strand_id
1 'polypeptide(L)'
;MKIESTFEVLLLRDDRWELQEVFASEVEAMHAAHALQQRPNTRGVQIVRDRYDRTTGLSRGTLVFERRKSLLAENAVRSSGAGGS
;
A
#
# COMPACT_ATOMS: atom_id res chain seq x y z
N MET A 1 -21.37 4.60 -21.07
CA MET A 1 -21.21 3.95 -19.75
C MET A 1 -20.36 4.86 -18.88
N LYS A 2 -20.88 5.36 -17.74
CA LYS A 2 -20.10 6.20 -16.82
C LYS A 2 -19.51 5.30 -15.74
N ILE A 3 -18.26 4.91 -15.93
CA ILE A 3 -17.48 4.15 -14.93
C ILE A 3 -16.65 5.16 -14.16
N GLU A 4 -16.79 5.16 -12.84
CA GLU A 4 -15.94 5.95 -11.95
C GLU A 4 -14.92 5.02 -11.32
N SER A 5 -13.66 5.45 -11.27
CA SER A 5 -12.60 4.72 -10.61
C SER A 5 -12.05 5.54 -9.45
N THR A 6 -11.95 4.92 -8.30
CA THR A 6 -11.21 5.44 -7.15
C THR A 6 -10.07 4.49 -6.81
N PHE A 7 -9.07 5.00 -6.12
CA PHE A 7 -7.88 4.29 -5.73
C PHE A 7 -7.72 4.42 -4.23
N GLU A 8 -8.02 3.34 -3.52
CA GLU A 8 -7.90 3.24 -2.08
C GLU A 8 -6.48 2.85 -1.73
N VAL A 9 -5.81 3.66 -0.90
CA VAL A 9 -4.51 3.34 -0.32
C VAL A 9 -4.74 2.80 1.08
N LEU A 10 -4.27 1.59 1.34
CA LEU A 10 -4.42 0.89 2.61
C LEU A 10 -3.07 0.66 3.29
N LEU A 11 -3.07 0.68 4.61
CA LEU A 11 -1.92 0.35 5.46
C LEU A 11 -2.16 -0.98 6.17
N LEU A 12 -1.11 -1.79 6.29
CA LEU A 12 -1.15 -3.00 7.12
C LEU A 12 -0.93 -2.62 8.58
N ARG A 13 -1.97 -2.76 9.41
CA ARG A 13 -1.98 -2.52 10.86
C ARG A 13 -2.62 -3.71 11.56
N ASP A 14 -2.00 -4.22 12.61
CA ASP A 14 -2.50 -5.37 13.39
C ASP A 14 -3.01 -6.53 12.51
N ASP A 15 -2.24 -6.82 11.46
CA ASP A 15 -2.49 -7.86 10.45
C ASP A 15 -3.79 -7.69 9.63
N ARG A 16 -4.31 -6.46 9.58
CA ARG A 16 -5.45 -6.05 8.77
C ARG A 16 -5.06 -4.90 7.85
N TRP A 17 -5.64 -4.89 6.66
CA TRP A 17 -5.55 -3.75 5.74
C TRP A 17 -6.59 -2.72 6.15
N GLU A 18 -6.12 -1.54 6.53
CA GLU A 18 -6.97 -0.42 6.92
C GLU A 18 -6.87 0.69 5.88
N LEU A 19 -8.02 1.21 5.48
CA LEU A 19 -8.09 2.36 4.59
C LEU A 19 -7.39 3.56 5.23
N GLN A 20 -6.40 4.11 4.51
CA GLN A 20 -5.71 5.32 4.91
C GLN A 20 -6.28 6.54 4.17
N GLU A 21 -6.46 6.43 2.85
CA GLU A 21 -6.90 7.54 1.99
C GLU A 21 -7.44 7.03 0.65
N VAL A 22 -8.29 7.84 -0.01
CA VAL A 22 -8.89 7.53 -1.31
C VAL A 22 -8.52 8.63 -2.31
N PHE A 23 -8.07 8.23 -3.49
CA PHE A 23 -7.68 9.13 -4.57
C PHE A 23 -8.54 8.92 -5.82
N ALA A 24 -8.69 9.97 -6.63
CA ALA A 24 -9.31 9.89 -7.95
C ALA A 24 -8.31 9.46 -9.04
N SER A 25 -7.00 9.57 -8.77
CA SER A 25 -5.91 9.30 -9.71
C SER A 25 -5.01 8.17 -9.22
N GLU A 26 -4.71 7.21 -10.12
CA GLU A 26 -3.77 6.12 -9.84
C GLU A 26 -2.36 6.66 -9.53
N VAL A 27 -1.95 7.72 -10.23
CA VAL A 27 -0.63 8.32 -10.07
C VAL A 27 -0.51 8.94 -8.67
N GLU A 28 -1.52 9.67 -8.20
CA GLU A 28 -1.54 10.24 -6.85
C GLU A 28 -1.51 9.16 -5.77
N ALA A 29 -2.31 8.10 -5.94
CA ALA A 29 -2.32 6.96 -5.04
C ALA A 29 -0.95 6.27 -4.98
N MET A 30 -0.26 6.10 -6.11
CA MET A 30 1.09 5.54 -6.16
C MET A 30 2.12 6.42 -5.47
N HIS A 31 2.07 7.75 -5.66
CA HIS A 31 2.94 8.69 -4.94
C HIS A 31 2.72 8.63 -3.43
N ALA A 32 1.46 8.62 -2.99
CA ALA A 32 1.11 8.50 -1.57
C ALA A 32 1.59 7.16 -1.00
N ALA A 33 1.37 6.06 -1.71
CA ALA A 33 1.81 4.73 -1.29
C ALA A 33 3.33 4.64 -1.16
N HIS A 34 4.09 5.21 -2.11
CA HIS A 34 5.55 5.29 -2.02
C HIS A 34 6.01 6.13 -0.82
N ALA A 35 5.39 7.28 -0.57
CA ALA A 35 5.72 8.11 0.60
C ALA A 35 5.44 7.37 1.92
N LEU A 36 4.32 6.65 2.00
CA LEU A 36 3.96 5.83 3.17
C LEU A 36 4.97 4.71 3.41
N GLN A 37 5.49 4.08 2.35
CA GLN A 37 6.52 3.05 2.48
C GLN A 37 7.83 3.54 3.09
N GLN A 38 8.19 4.80 2.88
CA GLN A 38 9.42 5.33 3.48
C GLN A 38 9.29 5.54 4.99
N ARG A 39 8.07 5.52 5.55
CA ARG A 39 7.87 5.72 6.99
C ARG A 39 8.36 4.49 7.78
N PRO A 40 9.08 4.69 8.90
CA PRO A 40 9.65 3.58 9.69
C PRO A 40 8.61 2.59 10.21
N ASN A 41 7.43 3.07 10.59
CA ASN A 41 6.36 2.27 11.19
C ASN A 41 5.42 1.60 10.17
N THR A 42 5.62 1.80 8.87
CA THR A 42 4.76 1.20 7.84
C THR A 42 5.16 -0.25 7.58
N ARG A 43 4.35 -1.20 8.06
CA ARG A 43 4.55 -2.65 7.83
C ARG A 43 4.20 -3.09 6.41
N GLY A 44 3.26 -2.41 5.78
CA GLY A 44 2.85 -2.70 4.41
C GLY A 44 1.91 -1.64 3.86
N VAL A 45 1.90 -1.50 2.54
CA VAL A 45 1.02 -0.61 1.80
C VAL A 45 0.38 -1.37 0.66
N GLN A 46 -0.90 -1.15 0.45
CA GLN A 46 -1.70 -1.74 -0.63
C GLN A 46 -2.47 -0.65 -1.36
N ILE A 47 -2.70 -0.81 -2.66
CA ILE A 47 -3.62 0.03 -3.44
C ILE A 47 -4.66 -0.86 -4.09
N VAL A 48 -5.93 -0.57 -3.82
CA VAL A 48 -7.07 -1.22 -4.47
C VAL A 48 -7.77 -0.18 -5.35
N ARG A 49 -7.92 -0.50 -6.63
CA ARG A 49 -8.78 0.27 -7.53
C ARG A 49 -10.19 -0.22 -7.37
N ASP A 50 -11.09 0.63 -6.92
CA ASP A 50 -12.51 0.37 -7.02
C ASP A 50 -13.05 0.93 -8.34
N ARG A 51 -13.87 0.12 -9.03
CA ARG A 51 -14.60 0.55 -10.22
C ARG A 51 -16.08 0.44 -9.94
N TYR A 52 -16.76 1.58 -9.91
CA TYR A 52 -18.20 1.63 -9.77
C TYR A 52 -18.87 1.79 -11.15
N ASP A 53 -19.70 0.81 -11.50
CA ASP A 53 -20.55 0.87 -12.68
C ASP A 53 -21.94 1.39 -12.31
N ARG A 54 -22.20 2.66 -12.64
CA ARG A 54 -23.49 3.31 -12.41
C ARG A 54 -24.66 2.64 -13.13
N THR A 55 -24.39 1.84 -14.16
CA THR A 55 -25.42 1.13 -14.94
C THR A 55 -25.96 -0.08 -14.19
N THR A 56 -25.08 -0.81 -13.51
CA THR A 56 -25.41 -2.04 -12.80
C THR A 56 -25.52 -1.84 -11.28
N GLY A 57 -25.01 -0.73 -10.74
CA GLY A 57 -24.94 -0.46 -9.31
C GLY A 57 -23.87 -1.31 -8.60
N LEU A 58 -22.99 -1.96 -9.36
CA LEU A 58 -21.96 -2.85 -8.82
C LEU A 58 -20.61 -2.14 -8.71
N SER A 59 -19.89 -2.44 -7.64
CA SER A 59 -18.49 -2.06 -7.42
C SER A 59 -17.60 -3.30 -7.57
N ARG A 60 -16.41 -3.12 -8.14
CA ARG A 60 -15.40 -4.18 -8.29
C ARG A 60 -14.02 -3.65 -7.91
N GLY A 61 -13.54 -4.09 -6.75
CA GLY A 61 -12.17 -3.89 -6.30
C GLY A 61 -11.18 -4.72 -7.12
N THR A 62 -10.04 -4.12 -7.50
CA THR A 62 -8.92 -4.78 -8.15
C THR A 62 -7.63 -4.36 -7.46
N LEU A 63 -6.81 -5.33 -7.03
CA LEU A 63 -5.51 -5.04 -6.44
C LEU A 63 -4.57 -4.46 -7.52
N VAL A 64 -4.08 -3.24 -7.31
CA VAL A 64 -3.15 -2.55 -8.23
C VAL A 64 -1.72 -2.67 -7.73
N PHE A 65 -1.53 -2.60 -6.42
CA PHE A 65 -0.21 -2.61 -5.81
C PHE A 65 -0.26 -3.21 -4.42
N GLU A 66 0.73 -4.01 -4.06
CA GLU A 66 0.95 -4.45 -2.69
C GLU A 66 2.46 -4.56 -2.44
N ARG A 67 2.91 -4.02 -1.31
CA ARG A 67 4.26 -4.28 -0.80
C ARG A 67 4.26 -4.27 0.72
N ARG A 68 4.89 -5.29 1.28
CA ARG A 68 5.14 -5.43 2.72
C ARG A 68 6.61 -5.19 3.01
N LYS A 69 6.92 -4.54 4.12
CA LYS A 69 8.30 -4.50 4.64
C LYS A 69 8.59 -5.85 5.28
N SER A 70 9.60 -6.54 4.78
CA SER A 70 10.12 -7.72 5.45
C SER A 70 10.89 -7.27 6.70
N LEU A 71 10.53 -7.80 7.86
CA LEU A 71 11.23 -7.56 9.13
C LEU A 71 12.67 -8.11 9.14
N LEU A 72 13.07 -8.87 8.11
CA LEU A 72 14.40 -9.49 8.02
C LEU A 72 15.51 -8.54 7.55
N ALA A 73 15.21 -7.37 6.99
CA ALA A 73 16.23 -6.53 6.36
C ALA A 73 17.02 -5.64 7.34
N GLU A 74 16.52 -5.39 8.56
CA GLU A 74 17.16 -4.46 9.50
C GLU A 74 18.17 -5.14 10.47
N ASN A 75 18.08 -6.46 10.66
CA ASN A 75 18.99 -7.19 11.55
C ASN A 75 20.29 -7.67 10.87
N ALA A 76 20.35 -7.73 9.54
CA ALA A 76 21.53 -8.21 8.82
C ALA A 76 22.69 -7.19 8.77
N VAL A 77 22.42 -5.89 8.99
CA VAL A 77 23.45 -4.83 8.95
C VAL A 77 24.18 -4.67 10.29
N ARG A 78 23.61 -5.17 11.40
CA ARG A 78 24.25 -5.06 12.74
C ARG A 78 25.17 -6.23 13.09
N SER A 79 25.10 -7.35 12.38
CA SER A 79 25.88 -8.56 12.68
C SER A 79 27.23 -8.65 11.96
N SER A 80 27.60 -7.68 11.12
CA SER A 80 28.86 -7.69 10.35
C SER A 80 29.95 -6.75 10.89
N GLY A 81 29.73 -6.10 12.04
CA GLY A 81 30.66 -5.11 12.63
C GLY A 81 31.32 -5.49 13.95
N ALA A 82 31.35 -6.78 14.31
CA ALA A 82 32.00 -7.26 15.53
C ALA A 82 32.98 -8.39 15.22
N GLY A 83 34.23 -8.03 14.99
CA GLY A 83 35.37 -8.93 14.86
C GLY A 83 36.43 -8.27 13.98
N GLY A 84 37.63 -7.95 14.44
CA GLY A 84 38.28 -8.22 15.71
C GLY A 84 39.76 -7.86 15.53
N SER A 85 40.36 -7.41 16.63
CA SER A 85 41.81 -7.35 16.94
C SER A 85 42.74 -6.54 16.03
#